data_AF-A0A6A6EJI7-F1
#
_entry.id   AF-A0A6A6EJI7-F1
#
_cell.length_a   1.000
_cell.length_b   1.000
_cell.length_c   1.000
_cell.angle_alpha   90.00
_cell.angle_beta   90.00
_cell.angle_gamma   90.00
#
_symmetry.space_group_name_H-M   'P 1'
#
loop_
_entity.id
_entity.type
_entity.pdbx_description
1 polymer ?
#
loop_
_entity_poly.entity_id
_entity_poly.type
_entity_poly.pdbx_seq_one_letter_code
_entity_poly.pdbx_strand_id
1 'polypeptide(L)'
;MEVDGPKRPIQFRRGFNVASNATSARLYITALSLYEAEINGQRVRDHVLAPSYQVYNYRHVYGTYDVTELVTSGENATGVTVGGGWYPGRFGFRKAGAQSVRKHARLLSLLIITNADGSKETIKSDTTWHANIGPIITSKLHDGEVYNATLEINGRHLQDSTTVHG
;
A
#
# COMPACT_ATOMS: atom_id res chain seq x y z
N MET A 1 22.03 21.90 -7.17
CA MET A 1 21.28 22.72 -6.21
C MET A 1 20.18 21.85 -5.66
N GLU A 2 20.13 21.74 -4.34
CA GLU A 2 19.49 20.68 -3.55
C GLU A 2 17.97 20.56 -3.79
N VAL A 3 17.45 19.33 -3.87
CA VAL A 3 16.08 19.06 -3.44
C VAL A 3 16.09 17.81 -2.58
N ASP A 4 16.76 17.93 -1.43
CA ASP A 4 16.56 17.06 -0.27
C ASP A 4 15.18 17.38 0.34
N GLY A 5 14.14 17.06 -0.42
CA GLY A 5 12.75 17.27 -0.05
C GLY A 5 12.20 16.05 0.71
N PRO A 6 11.27 16.25 1.66
CA PRO A 6 10.57 15.14 2.30
C PRO A 6 9.90 14.23 1.27
N LYS A 7 10.13 12.92 1.36
CA LYS A 7 9.60 11.96 0.39
C LYS A 7 8.11 11.69 0.63
N ARG A 8 7.32 11.93 -0.42
CA ARG A 8 5.88 11.67 -0.47
C ARG A 8 5.61 10.16 -0.40
N PRO A 9 4.62 9.72 0.40
CA PRO A 9 4.09 8.37 0.29
C PRO A 9 3.66 8.03 -1.14
N ILE A 10 3.88 6.78 -1.52
CA ILE A 10 3.46 6.24 -2.82
C ILE A 10 2.23 5.38 -2.61
N GLN A 11 1.21 5.61 -3.44
CA GLN A 11 0.00 4.80 -3.51
C GLN A 11 0.13 3.79 -4.63
N PHE A 12 0.11 2.51 -4.28
CA PHE A 12 0.04 1.40 -5.21
C PHE A 12 -1.42 0.95 -5.33
N ARG A 13 -1.90 0.68 -6.56
CA ARG A 13 -3.25 0.17 -6.78
C ARG A 13 -3.27 -0.94 -7.84
N ARG A 14 -4.22 -1.86 -7.71
CA ARG A 14 -4.52 -2.88 -8.71
C ARG A 14 -6.01 -3.21 -8.72
N GLY A 15 -6.61 -3.17 -9.90
CA GLY A 15 -7.93 -3.75 -10.16
C GLY A 15 -7.83 -5.26 -10.38
N PHE A 16 -8.87 -5.99 -9.98
CA PHE A 16 -9.01 -7.43 -10.22
C PHE A 16 -10.50 -7.83 -10.27
N ASN A 17 -10.80 -8.98 -10.85
CA ASN A 17 -12.17 -9.48 -10.96
C ASN A 17 -12.27 -10.85 -10.30
N VAL A 18 -13.32 -11.06 -9.51
CA VAL A 18 -13.60 -12.32 -8.81
C VAL A 18 -14.88 -12.93 -9.35
N ALA A 19 -14.81 -14.17 -9.84
CA ALA A 19 -15.91 -14.77 -10.59
C ALA A 19 -17.18 -15.03 -9.76
N SER A 20 -17.03 -15.24 -8.45
CA SER A 20 -18.13 -15.59 -7.55
C SER A 20 -17.89 -15.04 -6.15
N ASN A 21 -18.84 -15.21 -5.24
CA ASN A 21 -18.62 -14.83 -3.85
C ASN A 21 -17.47 -15.66 -3.25
N ALA A 22 -16.51 -14.96 -2.65
CA ALA A 22 -15.39 -15.59 -1.95
C ALA A 22 -15.90 -16.32 -0.70
N THR A 23 -15.44 -17.56 -0.50
CA THR A 23 -15.64 -18.28 0.76
C THR A 23 -14.60 -17.91 1.80
N SER A 24 -13.41 -17.49 1.36
CA SER A 24 -12.37 -16.94 2.21
C SER A 24 -11.44 -16.05 1.38
N ALA A 25 -10.91 -14.99 1.99
CA ALA A 25 -9.84 -14.20 1.39
C ALA A 25 -8.81 -13.77 2.45
N ARG A 26 -7.53 -13.90 2.10
CA ARG A 26 -6.42 -13.59 3.01
C ARG A 26 -5.38 -12.71 2.32
N LEU A 27 -5.06 -11.59 2.97
CA LEU A 27 -3.99 -10.70 2.55
C LEU A 27 -2.72 -10.98 3.36
N TYR A 28 -1.62 -11.21 2.64
CA TYR A 28 -0.26 -11.26 3.17
C TYR A 28 0.50 -10.07 2.64
N ILE A 29 0.99 -9.20 3.51
CA ILE A 29 1.52 -7.91 3.05
C ILE A 29 2.65 -7.40 3.92
N THR A 30 3.67 -6.82 3.28
CA THR A 30 4.71 -6.06 3.94
C THR A 30 5.22 -4.94 3.04
N ALA A 31 5.88 -3.96 3.66
CA ALA A 31 6.59 -2.91 2.96
C ALA A 31 7.94 -2.64 3.63
N LEU A 32 8.89 -2.11 2.87
CA LEU A 32 10.05 -1.45 3.49
C LEU A 32 9.59 -0.08 3.97
N SER A 33 9.62 0.13 5.29
CA SER A 33 8.98 1.23 6.03
C SER A 33 7.55 0.89 6.48
N LEU A 34 6.56 1.77 6.28
CA LEU A 34 5.18 1.61 6.75
C LEU A 34 4.21 1.43 5.59
N TYR A 35 3.14 0.68 5.80
CA TYR A 35 2.02 0.61 4.84
C TYR A 35 0.65 0.77 5.51
N GLU A 36 -0.29 1.27 4.72
CA GLU A 36 -1.73 1.20 4.98
C GLU A 36 -2.40 0.59 3.74
N ALA A 37 -3.20 -0.45 3.94
CA ALA A 37 -3.86 -1.19 2.86
C ALA A 37 -5.37 -1.02 2.92
N GLU A 38 -5.99 -1.00 1.75
CA GLU A 38 -7.43 -0.96 1.55
C GLU A 38 -7.85 -1.93 0.44
N ILE A 39 -9.08 -2.43 0.54
CA ILE A 39 -9.77 -3.19 -0.50
C ILE A 39 -11.15 -2.56 -0.67
N ASN A 40 -11.52 -2.22 -1.89
CA ASN A 40 -12.78 -1.56 -2.23
C ASN A 40 -13.06 -0.30 -1.38
N GLY A 41 -12.02 0.49 -1.11
CA GLY A 41 -12.09 1.71 -0.31
C GLY A 41 -12.26 1.48 1.20
N GLN A 42 -12.30 0.23 1.65
CA GLN A 42 -12.36 -0.14 3.05
C GLN A 42 -10.98 -0.56 3.55
N ARG A 43 -10.57 -0.03 4.69
CA ARG A 43 -9.26 -0.28 5.28
C ARG A 43 -9.13 -1.73 5.74
N VAL A 44 -7.99 -2.35 5.44
CA VAL A 44 -7.64 -3.68 5.95
C VAL A 44 -7.18 -3.54 7.41
N ARG A 45 -8.16 -3.56 8.34
CA ARG A 45 -8.04 -3.40 9.80
C ARG A 45 -7.58 -2.02 10.33
N ASP A 46 -7.76 -1.86 11.64
CA ASP A 46 -7.52 -0.63 12.43
C ASP A 46 -6.05 -0.42 12.86
N HIS A 47 -5.12 -1.28 12.40
CA HIS A 47 -3.72 -1.15 12.80
C HIS A 47 -3.06 0.03 12.07
N VAL A 48 -2.60 1.01 12.84
CA VAL A 48 -1.76 2.12 12.38
C VAL A 48 -0.28 1.72 12.55
N LEU A 49 0.60 2.14 11.66
CA LEU A 49 2.06 1.89 11.69
C LEU A 49 2.51 0.42 11.46
N ALA A 50 1.78 -0.37 10.68
CA ALA A 50 2.25 -1.69 10.25
C ALA A 50 3.45 -1.56 9.26
N PRO A 51 4.44 -2.48 9.30
CA PRO A 51 4.55 -3.68 10.11
C PRO A 51 5.35 -3.49 11.42
N SER A 52 5.38 -2.28 12.00
CA SER A 52 6.27 -1.86 13.11
C SER A 52 7.78 -1.82 12.76
N TYR A 53 8.59 -1.25 13.65
CA TYR A 53 10.04 -1.08 13.45
C TYR A 53 10.79 -2.41 13.52
N GLN A 54 11.67 -2.68 12.56
CA GLN A 54 12.45 -3.92 12.48
C GLN A 54 13.87 -3.69 12.00
N VAL A 55 14.77 -4.59 12.36
CA VAL A 55 16.12 -4.63 11.79
C VAL A 55 16.04 -5.29 10.40
N TYR A 56 15.69 -4.50 9.38
CA TYR A 56 15.36 -4.95 8.02
C TYR A 56 16.44 -5.83 7.33
N ASN A 57 17.69 -5.82 7.81
CA ASN A 57 18.76 -6.67 7.28
C ASN A 57 18.76 -8.10 7.85
N TYR A 58 18.02 -8.38 8.93
CA TYR A 58 17.98 -9.69 9.58
C TYR A 58 16.59 -10.32 9.58
N ARG A 59 15.53 -9.50 9.71
CA ARG A 59 14.14 -9.98 9.74
C ARG A 59 13.20 -8.91 9.21
N HIS A 60 12.27 -9.34 8.35
CA HIS A 60 11.20 -8.51 7.80
C HIS A 60 9.87 -9.27 7.93
N VAL A 61 9.03 -8.86 8.89
CA VAL A 61 7.72 -9.46 9.12
C VAL A 61 6.68 -8.93 8.15
N TYR A 62 5.71 -9.77 7.83
CA TYR A 62 4.53 -9.44 7.06
C TYR A 62 3.28 -9.56 7.94
N GLY A 63 2.25 -8.79 7.61
CA GLY A 63 0.93 -8.92 8.21
C GLY A 63 0.12 -9.99 7.49
N THR A 64 -0.76 -10.67 8.22
CA THR A 64 -1.74 -11.61 7.67
C THR A 64 -3.12 -11.19 8.14
N TYR A 65 -4.03 -10.94 7.19
CA TYR A 65 -5.35 -10.38 7.49
C TYR A 65 -6.46 -11.24 6.90
N ASP A 66 -7.55 -11.39 7.63
CA ASP A 66 -8.83 -11.79 7.02
C ASP A 66 -9.38 -10.60 6.27
N VAL A 67 -9.67 -10.80 5.00
CA VAL A 67 -10.29 -9.77 4.15
C VAL A 67 -11.48 -10.34 3.40
N THR A 68 -12.02 -11.47 3.86
CA THR A 68 -13.14 -12.17 3.22
C THR A 68 -14.32 -11.22 2.98
N GLU A 69 -14.67 -10.42 3.99
CA GLU A 69 -15.81 -9.49 3.93
C GLU A 69 -15.55 -8.24 3.06
N LEU A 70 -14.29 -7.98 2.68
CA LEU A 70 -13.93 -6.81 1.86
C LEU A 70 -13.97 -7.11 0.36
N VAL A 71 -13.97 -8.40 -0.02
CA VAL A 71 -13.97 -8.86 -1.41
C VAL A 71 -15.39 -9.17 -1.86
N THR A 72 -15.78 -8.66 -3.03
CA THR A 72 -17.11 -8.88 -3.62
C THR A 72 -17.00 -9.68 -4.92
N SER A 73 -18.09 -10.30 -5.37
CA SER A 73 -18.15 -10.84 -6.74
C SER A 73 -18.06 -9.71 -7.77
N GLY A 74 -17.37 -9.94 -8.89
CA GLY A 74 -17.17 -8.97 -9.95
C GLY A 74 -15.92 -8.11 -9.74
N GLU A 75 -16.00 -6.84 -10.12
CA GLU A 75 -14.86 -5.92 -10.07
C GLU A 75 -14.51 -5.51 -8.63
N ASN A 76 -13.20 -5.56 -8.33
CA ASN A 76 -12.62 -5.20 -7.06
C ASN A 76 -11.35 -4.36 -7.29
N ALA A 77 -10.95 -3.61 -6.28
CA ALA A 77 -9.68 -2.90 -6.26
C ALA A 77 -8.98 -3.05 -4.91
N THR A 78 -7.65 -3.19 -4.94
CA THR A 78 -6.80 -3.08 -3.75
C THR A 78 -5.89 -1.87 -3.88
N GLY A 79 -5.75 -1.13 -2.79
CA GLY A 79 -4.88 0.04 -2.65
C GLY A 79 -3.91 -0.15 -1.48
N VAL A 80 -2.68 0.32 -1.64
CA VAL A 80 -1.68 0.34 -0.57
C VAL A 80 -0.90 1.64 -0.60
N THR A 81 -0.99 2.43 0.47
CA THR A 81 -0.13 3.60 0.68
C THR A 81 1.12 3.15 1.42
N VAL A 82 2.31 3.39 0.85
CA VAL A 82 3.60 3.12 1.48
C VAL A 82 4.25 4.45 1.87
N GLY A 83 4.40 4.65 3.18
CA GLY A 83 4.91 5.89 3.78
C GLY A 83 6.41 5.88 4.07
N GLY A 84 6.99 7.08 4.27
CA GLY A 84 8.41 7.27 4.57
C GLY A 84 8.87 6.69 5.91
N GLY A 85 7.99 6.65 6.92
CA GLY A 85 8.17 5.95 8.20
C GLY A 85 9.58 6.04 8.82
N TRP A 86 10.05 4.91 9.37
CA TRP A 86 11.33 4.78 10.07
C TRP A 86 12.54 4.72 9.15
N TYR A 87 12.32 4.51 7.84
CA TYR A 87 13.37 4.19 6.90
C TYR A 87 13.22 5.03 5.62
N PRO A 88 14.12 5.99 5.34
CA PRO A 88 15.29 6.43 6.11
C PRO A 88 14.93 7.61 7.03
N GLY A 89 13.99 7.42 7.97
CA GLY A 89 13.67 8.41 8.98
C GLY A 89 14.89 8.72 9.86
N ARG A 90 15.00 9.98 10.31
CA ARG A 90 16.09 10.43 11.19
C ARG A 90 16.04 9.65 12.52
N PHE A 91 17.05 8.84 12.81
CA PHE A 91 17.18 8.15 14.10
C PHE A 91 18.09 8.97 15.04
N GLY A 92 17.53 9.57 16.09
CA GLY A 92 18.26 10.23 17.18
C GLY A 92 18.73 11.68 16.93
N PHE A 93 19.55 12.20 17.85
CA PHE A 93 20.02 13.61 17.88
C PHE A 93 21.14 13.94 16.88
N ARG A 94 21.70 12.97 16.16
CA ARG A 94 22.76 13.24 15.17
C ARG A 94 22.18 13.99 13.96
N LYS A 95 22.92 15.00 13.49
CA LYS A 95 22.65 15.66 12.20
C LYS A 95 22.59 14.60 11.11
N ALA A 96 21.68 14.78 10.15
CA ALA A 96 21.44 13.89 9.01
C ALA A 96 22.74 13.67 8.20
N GLY A 97 23.50 12.66 8.59
CA GLY A 97 24.69 12.18 7.91
C GLY A 97 24.46 10.70 7.62
N ALA A 98 24.47 10.35 6.34
CA ALA A 98 24.14 9.04 5.76
C ALA A 98 22.62 8.77 5.63
N GLN A 99 22.00 9.45 4.67
CA GLN A 99 20.79 8.93 4.00
C GLN A 99 21.08 7.52 3.50
N SER A 100 20.52 6.52 4.18
CA SER A 100 20.64 5.12 3.79
C SER A 100 20.22 4.95 2.33
N VAL A 101 21.04 4.26 1.56
CA VAL A 101 21.10 4.15 0.10
C VAL A 101 19.84 3.54 -0.56
N ARG A 102 18.77 3.28 0.17
CA ARG A 102 17.55 2.62 -0.36
C ARG A 102 16.42 3.63 -0.49
N LYS A 103 16.31 4.17 -1.70
CA LYS A 103 15.61 5.42 -2.02
C LYS A 103 14.14 5.29 -2.45
N HIS A 104 13.56 4.09 -2.50
CA HIS A 104 12.25 3.85 -3.13
C HIS A 104 11.30 3.05 -2.23
N ALA A 105 10.02 3.42 -2.23
CA ALA A 105 8.95 2.62 -1.63
C ALA A 105 8.97 1.21 -2.22
N ARG A 106 8.87 0.18 -1.37
CA ARG A 106 8.78 -1.22 -1.82
C ARG A 106 7.63 -1.90 -1.12
N LEU A 107 6.77 -2.52 -1.91
CA LEU A 107 5.62 -3.29 -1.49
C LEU A 107 5.82 -4.75 -1.90
N LEU A 108 5.53 -5.66 -0.98
CA LEU A 108 5.30 -7.06 -1.28
C LEU A 108 3.89 -7.41 -0.76
N SER A 109 3.01 -7.79 -1.67
CA SER A 109 1.61 -8.09 -1.37
C SER A 109 1.19 -9.38 -2.07
N LEU A 110 0.41 -10.20 -1.38
CA LEU A 110 -0.20 -11.42 -1.90
C LEU A 110 -1.59 -11.55 -1.29
N LEU A 111 -2.61 -11.37 -2.12
CA LEU A 111 -3.99 -11.66 -1.77
C LEU A 111 -4.38 -13.00 -2.38
N ILE A 112 -4.83 -13.93 -1.54
CA ILE A 112 -5.36 -15.23 -1.96
C ILE A 112 -6.84 -15.26 -1.66
N ILE A 113 -7.64 -15.56 -2.68
CA ILE A 113 -9.11 -15.65 -2.60
C ILE A 113 -9.48 -17.09 -2.92
N THR A 114 -10.32 -17.71 -2.10
CA THR A 114 -10.92 -19.03 -2.37
C THR A 114 -12.38 -18.82 -2.75
N ASN A 115 -12.77 -19.28 -3.94
CA ASN A 115 -14.14 -19.21 -4.44
C ASN A 115 -15.03 -20.31 -3.87
N ALA A 116 -16.34 -20.24 -4.12
CA ALA A 116 -17.30 -21.24 -3.67
C ALA A 116 -17.08 -22.64 -4.28
N ASP A 117 -16.51 -22.70 -5.48
CA ASP A 117 -16.14 -23.96 -6.15
C ASP A 117 -14.79 -24.55 -5.68
N GLY A 118 -14.14 -23.89 -4.72
CA GLY A 118 -12.82 -24.26 -4.19
C GLY A 118 -11.63 -23.81 -5.04
N SER A 119 -11.86 -23.17 -6.20
CA SER A 119 -10.80 -22.56 -7.00
C SER A 119 -10.16 -21.39 -6.25
N LYS A 120 -8.91 -21.07 -6.61
CA LYS A 120 -8.15 -19.98 -5.97
C LYS A 120 -7.72 -18.93 -6.97
N GLU A 121 -7.94 -17.68 -6.60
CA GLU A 121 -7.41 -16.51 -7.30
C GLU A 121 -6.29 -15.89 -6.48
N THR A 122 -5.25 -15.40 -7.17
CA THR A 122 -4.06 -14.85 -6.53
C THR A 122 -3.69 -13.51 -7.14
N ILE A 123 -3.78 -12.46 -6.32
CA ILE A 123 -3.42 -11.10 -6.70
C ILE A 123 -2.11 -10.77 -5.99
N LYS A 124 -1.00 -10.82 -6.74
CA LYS A 124 0.35 -10.56 -6.22
C LYS A 124 0.83 -9.16 -6.61
N SER A 125 1.70 -8.56 -5.80
CA SER A 125 2.47 -7.39 -6.21
C SER A 125 3.39 -7.76 -7.38
N ASP A 126 3.19 -7.11 -8.51
CA ASP A 126 3.96 -7.29 -9.74
C ASP A 126 3.90 -6.00 -10.59
N THR A 127 4.38 -6.05 -11.83
CA THR A 127 4.45 -4.89 -12.73
C THR A 127 3.09 -4.43 -13.28
N THR A 128 2.00 -5.14 -12.99
CA THR A 128 0.63 -4.72 -13.38
C THR A 128 0.01 -3.72 -12.41
N TRP A 129 0.65 -3.48 -11.27
CA TRP A 129 0.22 -2.46 -10.32
C TRP A 129 0.56 -1.07 -10.82
N HIS A 130 -0.38 -0.14 -10.64
CA HIS A 130 -0.14 1.28 -10.89
C HIS A 130 0.39 1.95 -9.61
N ALA A 131 1.26 2.94 -9.75
CA ALA A 131 1.79 3.72 -8.65
C ALA A 131 1.55 5.22 -8.90
N ASN A 132 1.07 5.94 -7.89
CA ASN A 132 0.89 7.39 -7.95
C ASN A 132 1.27 8.06 -6.62
N ILE A 133 1.44 9.37 -6.65
CA ILE A 133 1.58 10.21 -5.47
C ILE A 133 0.19 10.62 -4.96
N GLY A 134 -0.04 10.46 -3.65
CA GLY A 134 -1.31 10.78 -3.01
C GLY A 134 -1.32 12.16 -2.32
N PRO A 135 -2.38 12.47 -1.54
CA PRO A 135 -2.54 13.75 -0.84
C PRO A 135 -1.50 13.98 0.27
N ILE A 136 -0.83 12.92 0.74
CA ILE A 136 0.25 13.05 1.70
C ILE A 136 1.50 13.61 1.00
N ILE A 137 1.89 14.83 1.36
CA ILE A 137 3.07 15.52 0.85
C ILE A 137 4.32 15.08 1.64
N THR A 138 4.19 14.89 2.94
CA THR A 138 5.29 14.44 3.80
C THR A 138 4.71 13.57 4.91
N SER A 139 5.38 12.48 5.28
CA SER A 139 5.01 11.68 6.45
C SER A 139 6.29 11.19 7.12
N LYS A 140 6.59 11.78 8.27
CA LYS A 140 7.82 11.53 9.03
C LYS A 140 7.45 11.38 10.50
N LEU A 141 7.99 10.34 11.13
CA LEU A 141 7.66 10.05 12.53
C LEU A 141 7.99 11.20 13.49
N HIS A 142 9.09 11.92 13.26
CA HIS A 142 9.54 13.00 14.14
C HIS A 142 9.05 14.39 13.72
N ASP A 143 8.75 14.58 12.43
CA ASP A 143 8.44 15.91 11.86
C ASP A 143 6.94 16.07 11.54
N GLY A 144 6.12 15.05 11.79
CA GLY A 144 4.68 15.05 11.50
C GLY A 144 4.32 14.69 10.06
N GLU A 145 3.08 15.01 9.69
CA GLU A 145 2.50 14.74 8.37
C GLU A 145 1.94 16.03 7.75
N VAL A 146 2.24 16.26 6.47
CA VAL A 146 1.63 17.34 5.67
C VAL A 146 0.69 16.71 4.66
N TYR A 147 -0.58 17.07 4.74
CA TYR A 147 -1.66 16.56 3.89
C TYR A 147 -2.24 17.70 3.05
N ASN A 148 -2.35 17.49 1.74
CA ASN A 148 -3.04 18.40 0.83
C ASN A 148 -4.28 17.71 0.24
N ALA A 149 -5.46 18.09 0.75
CA ALA A 149 -6.74 17.53 0.32
C ALA A 149 -7.07 17.79 -1.16
N THR A 150 -6.49 18.81 -1.80
CA THR A 150 -6.72 19.08 -3.24
C THR A 150 -6.09 18.03 -4.15
N LEU A 151 -5.20 17.19 -3.61
CA LEU A 151 -4.55 16.09 -4.31
C LEU A 151 -5.22 14.75 -3.99
N GLU A 152 -6.36 14.77 -3.29
CA GLU A 152 -7.21 13.61 -3.19
C GLU A 152 -7.70 13.23 -4.59
N ILE A 153 -7.40 12.00 -4.98
CA ILE A 153 -7.99 11.42 -6.18
C ILE A 153 -9.42 11.03 -5.80
N ASN A 154 -10.38 11.89 -6.12
CA ASN A 154 -11.81 11.61 -6.00
C ASN A 154 -12.16 10.47 -6.95
N GLY A 155 -12.19 9.25 -6.43
CA GLY A 155 -12.39 8.05 -7.25
C GLY A 155 -11.99 6.75 -6.57
N ARG A 156 -12.39 6.53 -5.30
CA ARG A 156 -12.35 5.22 -4.62
C ARG A 156 -13.31 4.18 -5.25
N HIS A 157 -13.74 4.41 -6.49
CA HIS A 157 -14.64 3.55 -7.24
C HIS A 157 -13.93 3.05 -8.49
N LEU A 158 -13.94 1.74 -8.62
CA LEU A 158 -13.77 0.94 -9.83
C LEU A 158 -14.06 1.77 -11.09
N GLN A 159 -13.02 2.13 -11.83
CA GLN A 159 -13.08 2.38 -13.26
C GLN A 159 -11.65 2.57 -13.79
N ASP A 160 -11.13 1.53 -14.43
CA ASP A 160 -10.16 1.72 -15.50
C ASP A 160 -10.94 2.25 -16.71
N SER A 161 -10.97 3.56 -16.88
CA SER A 161 -11.50 4.17 -18.10
C SER A 161 -10.50 3.91 -19.24
N THR A 162 -10.67 2.80 -19.96
CA THR A 162 -10.23 2.71 -21.35
C THR A 162 -11.45 2.51 -22.23
N THR A 163 -12.05 3.61 -22.65
CA THR A 163 -12.87 3.64 -23.85
C THR A 163 -12.51 4.89 -24.63
N VAL A 164 -11.55 4.74 -25.55
CA VAL A 164 -11.40 5.67 -26.66
C VAL A 164 -12.39 5.19 -27.71
N HIS A 165 -13.53 5.85 -27.82
CA HIS A 165 -14.41 5.74 -28.98
C HIS A 165 -14.08 6.87 -29.95
N GLY A 166 -13.85 6.49 -31.21
CA GLY A 166 -14.19 7.26 -32.42
C GLY A 166 -13.33 8.47 -32.73
#